data_AF-A0A7S1Q0G0-F1
#
_entry.id   AF-A0A7S1Q0G0-F1
#
_cell.length_a   1.000
_cell.length_b   1.000
_cell.length_c   1.000
_cell.angle_alpha   90.00
_cell.angle_beta   90.00
_cell.angle_gamma   90.00
#
_symmetry.space_group_name_H-M   'P 1'
#
loop_
_entity.id
_entity.type
_entity.pdbx_description
1 polymer ?
#
loop_
_entity_poly.entity_id
_entity_poly.type
_entity_poly.pdbx_seq_one_letter_code
_entity_poly.pdbx_strand_id
1 'polypeptide(L)'
;GLPQQRSAIACALLLDLPRSARNRSASRVVEKALEFCVEDRNALTAGLLRSNDEEDGLVALAKSHFGTHVVRALAKLPGQREAVLWRLQLSAAELLASKNAQRLLVELGLATRSR
;
A
#
# COMPACT_ATOMS: atom_id res chain seq x y z
N GLY A 1 -17.67 8.36 -11.02
CA GLY A 1 -16.85 9.25 -11.86
C GLY A 1 -16.68 8.64 -13.24
N LEU A 2 -16.77 9.49 -14.25
CA LEU A 2 -16.45 9.19 -15.65
C LEU A 2 -14.97 8.75 -15.77
N PRO A 3 -14.58 7.97 -16.80
CA PRO A 3 -13.19 7.54 -17.00
C PRO A 3 -12.17 8.68 -16.94
N GLN A 4 -12.47 9.82 -17.58
CA GLN A 4 -11.61 11.00 -17.62
C GLN A 4 -11.40 11.60 -16.22
N GLN A 5 -12.44 11.57 -15.36
CA GLN A 5 -12.34 12.04 -13.99
C GLN A 5 -11.48 11.11 -13.13
N ARG A 6 -11.55 9.79 -13.38
CA ARG A 6 -10.73 8.79 -12.69
C ARG A 6 -9.26 8.95 -13.04
N SER A 7 -8.96 9.14 -14.33
CA SER A 7 -7.60 9.41 -14.79
C SER A 7 -7.05 10.71 -14.21
N ALA A 8 -7.84 11.79 -14.18
CA ALA A 8 -7.42 13.04 -13.53
C ALA A 8 -7.10 12.87 -12.04
N ILE A 9 -7.89 12.05 -11.31
CA ILE A 9 -7.60 11.71 -9.91
C ILE A 9 -6.29 10.93 -9.80
N ALA A 10 -6.08 9.92 -10.65
CA ALA A 10 -4.86 9.12 -10.64
C ALA A 10 -3.61 9.98 -10.94
N CYS A 11 -3.67 10.86 -11.94
CA CYS A 11 -2.61 11.81 -12.24
C CYS A 11 -2.30 12.73 -11.06
N ALA A 12 -3.33 13.27 -10.39
CA ALA A 12 -3.13 14.12 -9.23
C ALA A 12 -2.47 13.37 -8.05
N LEU A 13 -2.86 12.10 -7.83
CA LEU A 13 -2.25 11.26 -6.80
C LEU A 13 -0.78 10.92 -7.12
N LEU A 14 -0.44 10.69 -8.38
CA LEU A 14 0.92 10.30 -8.80
C LEU A 14 1.98 11.36 -8.50
N LEU A 15 1.60 12.63 -8.40
CA LEU A 15 2.52 13.73 -8.06
C LEU A 15 3.14 13.57 -6.67
N ASP A 16 2.42 12.94 -5.73
CA ASP A 16 2.83 12.85 -4.33
C ASP A 16 2.22 11.62 -3.66
N LEU A 17 2.34 10.49 -4.34
CA LEU A 17 1.67 9.24 -3.99
C LEU A 17 2.14 8.67 -2.64
N PRO A 18 3.45 8.63 -2.32
CA PRO A 18 3.92 8.10 -1.04
C PRO A 18 3.45 8.91 0.17
N ARG A 19 3.31 10.24 0.04
CA ARG A 19 2.76 11.09 1.11
C ARG A 19 1.25 10.90 1.22
N SER A 20 0.55 10.89 0.09
CA SER A 20 -0.90 10.70 0.04
C SER A 20 -1.33 9.36 0.65
N ALA A 21 -0.59 8.28 0.36
CA ALA A 21 -0.87 6.95 0.87
C ALA A 21 -0.70 6.81 2.40
N ARG A 22 0.07 7.70 3.04
CA ARG A 22 0.29 7.73 4.49
C ARG A 22 -0.55 8.78 5.21
N ASN A 23 -1.35 9.56 4.50
CA ASN A 23 -2.21 10.59 5.07
C ASN A 23 -3.59 10.02 5.46
N ARG A 24 -4.15 10.48 6.59
CA ARG A 24 -5.44 10.03 7.14
C ARG A 24 -6.60 9.99 6.14
N SER A 25 -6.71 11.02 5.31
CA SER A 25 -7.82 11.17 4.37
C SER A 25 -7.43 10.69 2.99
N ALA A 26 -6.24 11.06 2.52
CA ALA A 26 -5.81 10.72 1.16
C ALA A 26 -5.52 9.23 0.98
N SER A 27 -5.17 8.48 2.04
CA SER A 27 -4.97 7.02 1.94
C SER A 27 -6.22 6.30 1.42
N ARG A 28 -7.41 6.76 1.84
CA ARG A 28 -8.70 6.22 1.37
C ARG A 28 -8.93 6.51 -0.10
N VAL A 29 -8.50 7.68 -0.58
CA VAL A 29 -8.56 8.04 -2.00
C VAL A 29 -7.63 7.14 -2.80
N VAL A 30 -6.42 6.86 -2.28
CA VAL A 30 -5.48 5.92 -2.89
C VAL A 30 -6.05 4.50 -2.96
N GLU A 31 -6.65 3.99 -1.88
CA GLU A 31 -7.33 2.68 -1.89
C GLU A 31 -8.39 2.60 -2.99
N LYS A 32 -9.23 3.64 -3.10
CA LYS A 32 -10.28 3.71 -4.11
C LYS A 32 -9.73 3.91 -5.52
N ALA A 33 -8.62 4.62 -5.67
CA ALA A 33 -7.95 4.76 -6.96
C ALA A 33 -7.39 3.41 -7.44
N LEU A 34 -6.77 2.63 -6.57
CA LEU A 34 -6.32 1.26 -6.88
C LEU A 34 -7.49 0.35 -7.32
N GLU A 35 -8.66 0.50 -6.70
CA GLU A 35 -9.85 -0.27 -7.03
C GLU A 35 -10.45 0.16 -8.40
N PHE A 36 -10.68 1.46 -8.61
CA PHE A 36 -11.52 1.97 -9.71
C PHE A 36 -10.76 2.55 -10.91
N CYS A 37 -9.49 2.92 -10.78
CA CYS A 37 -8.67 3.49 -11.86
C CYS A 37 -7.85 2.37 -12.51
N VAL A 38 -8.53 1.45 -13.21
CA VAL A 38 -7.92 0.23 -13.77
C VAL A 38 -6.76 0.55 -14.73
N GLU A 39 -6.94 1.55 -15.57
CA GLU A 39 -5.96 1.98 -16.58
C GLU A 39 -4.68 2.52 -15.92
N ASP A 40 -4.81 3.27 -14.82
CA ASP A 40 -3.69 3.87 -14.09
C ASP A 40 -3.15 3.00 -12.94
N ARG A 41 -3.79 1.86 -12.66
CA ARG A 41 -3.49 1.01 -11.50
C ARG A 41 -2.04 0.56 -11.46
N ASN A 42 -1.46 0.24 -12.61
CA ASN A 42 -0.07 -0.18 -12.71
C ASN A 42 0.89 0.95 -12.32
N ALA A 43 0.61 2.18 -12.78
CA ALA A 43 1.40 3.36 -12.42
C ALA A 43 1.28 3.67 -10.91
N LEU A 44 0.05 3.60 -10.37
CA LEU A 44 -0.19 3.78 -8.93
C LEU A 44 0.55 2.71 -8.10
N THR A 45 0.46 1.44 -8.50
CA THR A 45 1.14 0.34 -7.82
C THR A 45 2.65 0.52 -7.85
N ALA A 46 3.22 0.84 -9.03
CA ALA A 46 4.65 1.09 -9.18
C ALA A 46 5.11 2.30 -8.33
N GLY A 47 4.30 3.36 -8.25
CA GLY A 47 4.61 4.52 -7.41
C GLY A 47 4.58 4.22 -5.91
N LEU A 48 3.66 3.36 -5.44
CA LEU A 48 3.58 2.92 -4.04
C LEU A 48 4.68 1.95 -3.63
N LEU A 49 5.09 1.09 -4.58
CA LEU A 49 6.10 0.06 -4.37
C LEU A 49 7.53 0.55 -4.62
N ARG A 50 7.69 1.80 -5.08
CA ARG A 50 8.97 2.42 -5.32
C ARG A 50 9.72 2.60 -4.01
N SER A 51 10.90 2.00 -3.93
CA SER A 51 11.86 2.22 -2.84
C SER A 51 12.65 3.49 -3.10
N ASN A 52 13.07 4.17 -2.03
CA ASN A 52 14.15 5.16 -2.08
C ASN A 52 15.41 4.56 -1.44
N ASP A 53 16.48 5.34 -1.32
CA ASP A 53 17.76 4.88 -0.77
C ASP A 53 17.67 4.46 0.72
N GLU A 54 16.59 4.82 1.41
CA GLU A 54 16.42 4.63 2.86
C GLU A 54 15.46 3.49 3.22
N GLU A 55 14.38 3.30 2.46
CA GLU A 55 13.31 2.36 2.82
C GLU A 55 12.54 1.83 1.60
N ASP A 56 12.15 0.56 1.70
CA ASP A 56 11.20 -0.05 0.76
C ASP A 56 9.81 0.60 0.89
N GLY A 57 9.24 1.05 -0.23
CA GLY A 57 7.96 1.78 -0.21
C GLY A 57 6.81 0.99 0.43
N LEU A 58 6.79 -0.34 0.26
CA LEU A 58 5.78 -1.21 0.88
C LEU A 58 6.00 -1.32 2.39
N VAL A 59 7.26 -1.39 2.84
CA VAL A 59 7.63 -1.40 4.26
C VAL A 59 7.24 -0.09 4.94
N ALA A 60 7.55 1.04 4.31
CA ALA A 60 7.17 2.38 4.78
C ALA A 60 5.65 2.51 4.99
N LEU A 61 4.85 1.97 4.05
CA LEU A 61 3.40 1.94 4.15
C LEU A 61 2.91 1.02 5.26
N ALA A 62 3.50 -0.18 5.39
CA ALA A 62 3.12 -1.15 6.42
C ALA A 62 3.37 -0.63 7.84
N LYS A 63 4.43 0.16 8.05
CA LYS A 63 4.72 0.80 9.36
C LYS A 63 3.80 1.97 9.67
N SER A 64 3.26 2.65 8.65
CA SER A 64 2.36 3.81 8.80
C SER A 64 0.96 3.40 9.25
N HIS A 65 0.39 4.15 10.22
CA HIS A 65 -0.97 3.91 10.71
C HIS A 65 -2.01 3.90 9.58
N PHE A 66 -1.92 4.86 8.66
CA PHE A 66 -2.85 4.97 7.52
C PHE A 66 -2.39 4.17 6.30
N GLY A 67 -1.07 3.99 6.13
CA GLY A 67 -0.50 3.22 5.03
C GLY A 67 -0.92 1.74 5.03
N THR A 68 -1.20 1.15 6.21
CA THR A 68 -1.72 -0.22 6.29
C THR A 68 -3.00 -0.45 5.49
N HIS A 69 -3.85 0.57 5.33
CA HIS A 69 -5.04 0.45 4.50
C HIS A 69 -4.70 0.29 3.02
N VAL A 70 -3.70 1.03 2.54
CA VAL A 70 -3.20 0.92 1.16
C VAL A 70 -2.52 -0.44 0.95
N VAL A 71 -1.75 -0.94 1.92
CA VAL A 71 -1.17 -2.29 1.82
C VAL A 71 -2.25 -3.37 1.71
N ARG A 72 -3.33 -3.27 2.48
CA ARG A 72 -4.48 -4.17 2.35
C ARG A 72 -5.12 -4.09 0.97
N ALA A 73 -5.25 -2.89 0.41
CA ALA A 73 -5.78 -2.71 -0.95
C ALA A 73 -4.87 -3.39 -1.98
N LEU A 74 -3.55 -3.19 -1.90
CA LEU A 74 -2.56 -3.84 -2.76
C LEU A 74 -2.63 -5.37 -2.67
N ALA A 75 -2.74 -5.93 -1.46
CA ALA A 75 -2.85 -7.38 -1.23
C ALA A 75 -4.17 -8.00 -1.73
N LYS A 76 -5.17 -7.17 -2.07
CA LYS A 76 -6.45 -7.59 -2.67
C LYS A 76 -6.46 -7.44 -4.19
N LEU A 77 -5.48 -6.76 -4.78
CA LEU A 77 -5.43 -6.58 -6.23
C LEU A 77 -5.06 -7.90 -6.93
N PRO A 78 -5.78 -8.29 -7.99
CA PRO A 78 -5.42 -9.44 -8.82
C PRO A 78 -3.98 -9.31 -9.35
N GLY A 79 -3.19 -10.37 -9.22
CA GLY A 79 -1.80 -10.41 -9.68
C GLY A 79 -0.77 -9.71 -8.79
N GLN A 80 -1.20 -8.96 -7.76
CA GLN A 80 -0.27 -8.26 -6.85
C GLN A 80 -0.14 -8.95 -5.49
N ARG A 81 -1.14 -9.73 -5.07
CA ARG A 81 -1.20 -10.37 -3.76
C ARG A 81 0.09 -11.10 -3.37
N GLU A 82 0.52 -12.06 -4.18
CA GLU A 82 1.70 -12.88 -3.88
C GLU A 82 2.97 -12.04 -3.76
N ALA A 83 3.16 -11.07 -4.66
CA ALA A 83 4.31 -10.17 -4.63
C ALA A 83 4.34 -9.29 -3.38
N VAL A 84 3.16 -8.80 -2.96
CA VAL A 84 3.01 -8.00 -1.72
C VAL A 84 3.31 -8.87 -0.50
N LEU A 85 2.72 -10.06 -0.40
CA LEU A 85 2.94 -10.97 0.73
C LEU A 85 4.40 -11.40 0.83
N TRP A 86 5.02 -11.75 -0.29
CA TRP A 86 6.44 -12.11 -0.35
C TRP A 86 7.35 -10.99 0.17
N ARG A 87 7.16 -9.75 -0.30
CA ARG A 87 7.97 -8.60 0.16
C ARG A 87 7.76 -8.30 1.65
N LEU A 88 6.52 -8.39 2.14
CA LEU A 88 6.22 -8.24 3.57
C LEU A 88 6.87 -9.34 4.41
N GLN A 89 6.88 -10.57 3.90
CA GLN A 89 7.51 -11.70 4.59
C GLN A 89 9.03 -11.54 4.66
N LEU A 90 9.67 -11.10 3.57
CA LEU A 90 11.11 -10.82 3.54
C LEU A 90 11.51 -9.75 4.56
N SER A 91 10.62 -8.80 4.82
CA SER A 91 10.82 -7.68 5.75
C SER A 91 10.16 -7.91 7.13
N ALA A 92 9.71 -9.14 7.42
CA ALA A 92 8.87 -9.41 8.59
C ALA A 92 9.57 -9.07 9.91
N ALA A 93 10.87 -9.37 10.04
CA ALA A 93 11.63 -9.11 11.26
C ALA A 93 11.63 -7.61 11.63
N GLU A 94 11.81 -6.75 10.63
CA GLU A 94 11.76 -5.29 10.79
C GLU A 94 10.34 -4.80 11.06
N LEU A 95 9.36 -5.32 10.33
CA LEU A 95 7.95 -4.96 10.46
C LEU A 95 7.37 -5.32 11.83
N LEU A 96 7.83 -6.41 12.46
CA LEU A 96 7.38 -6.81 13.79
C LEU A 96 7.76 -5.81 14.89
N ALA A 97 8.74 -4.93 14.66
CA ALA A 97 9.08 -3.85 15.60
C ALA A 97 8.00 -2.74 15.64
N SER A 98 7.12 -2.65 14.64
CA SER A 98 6.02 -1.67 14.59
C SER A 98 4.68 -2.32 14.94
N LYS A 99 3.96 -1.74 15.92
CA LYS A 99 2.62 -2.23 16.32
C LYS A 99 1.62 -2.28 15.16
N ASN A 100 1.67 -1.30 14.26
CA ASN A 100 0.77 -1.22 13.10
C ASN A 100 1.06 -2.36 12.11
N ALA A 101 2.34 -2.57 11.81
CA ALA A 101 2.78 -3.59 10.89
C ALA A 101 2.60 -5.00 11.48
N GLN A 102 2.86 -5.21 12.77
CA GLN A 102 2.57 -6.48 13.44
C GLN A 102 1.10 -6.89 13.28
N ARG A 103 0.16 -5.97 13.54
CA ARG A 103 -1.27 -6.23 13.35
C ARG A 103 -1.60 -6.57 11.91
N LEU A 104 -1.00 -5.87 10.95
CA LEU A 104 -1.17 -6.11 9.53
C LEU A 104 -0.63 -7.50 9.12
N LEU A 105 0.57 -7.88 9.57
CA LEU A 105 1.17 -9.18 9.27
C LEU A 105 0.31 -10.34 9.80
N VAL A 106 -0.21 -10.21 11.03
CA VAL A 106 -1.15 -11.19 11.60
C VAL A 106 -2.42 -11.29 10.75
N GLU A 107 -3.00 -10.17 10.35
CA GLU A 107 -4.21 -10.13 9.52
C GLU A 107 -3.99 -10.80 8.15
N LEU A 108 -2.79 -10.66 7.60
CA LEU A 108 -2.39 -11.28 6.32
C LEU A 108 -1.91 -12.73 6.46
N GLY A 109 -1.88 -13.29 7.67
CA GLY A 109 -1.42 -14.67 7.93
C GLY A 109 0.11 -14.85 7.88
N LEU A 110 0.88 -13.76 7.95
CA LEU A 110 2.34 -13.75 7.88
C LEU A 110 3.03 -13.82 9.26
N ALA A 111 2.26 -13.63 10.34
CA ALA A 111 2.76 -13.72 11.71
C ALA A 111 1.67 -14.29 12.65
N THR A 112 2.09 -14.84 13.79
CA THR A 112 1.19 -15.29 14.85
C THR A 112 0.96 -14.16 15.87
N ARG A 113 -0.23 -14.09 16.48
CA ARG A 113 -0.45 -13.21 17.64
C ARG A 113 0.34 -13.79 18.82
N SER A 114 1.33 -13.06 19.33
CA SER A 114 1.86 -13.38 20.66
C SER A 114 0.75 -13.13 21.67
N ARG A 115 0.38 -14.16 22.44
CA ARG A 115 -0.58 -14.05 23.54
C ARG A 115 -0.04 -13.17 24.66
#